data_AF-A0A933XP69-F1
#
_entry.id   AF-A0A933XP69-F1
#
_cell.length_a   1.000
_cell.length_b   1.000
_cell.length_c   1.000
_cell.angle_alpha   90.00
_cell.angle_beta   90.00
_cell.angle_gamma   90.00
#
_symmetry.space_group_name_H-M   'P 1'
#
loop_
_entity.id
_entity.type
_entity.pdbx_description
1 polymer ?
#
loop_
_entity_poly.entity_id
_entity_poly.type
_entity_poly.pdbx_seq_one_letter_code
_entity_poly.pdbx_strand_id
1 'polypeptide(L)' 'MAIKTILTPNQRTLLDAIGKNKAIAGAFYLGGGTALAEFYLKHRLSEDMDFFTETEFDALSISAFFQEHSTENENFKN' A
#
# COMPACT_ATOMS: atom_id res chain seq x y z
N MET A 1 -24.31 -8.46 7.02
CA MET A 1 -23.76 -7.12 6.76
C MET A 1 -22.84 -7.21 5.56
N ALA A 2 -22.96 -6.34 4.57
CA ALA A 2 -22.02 -6.31 3.45
C ALA A 2 -20.65 -5.83 3.95
N ILE A 3 -19.56 -6.48 3.53
CA ILE A 3 -18.20 -6.06 3.88
C ILE A 3 -17.94 -4.68 3.25
N LYS A 4 -17.70 -3.66 4.10
CA LYS A 4 -17.43 -2.29 3.65
C LYS A 4 -16.01 -2.15 3.06
N THR A 5 -15.03 -2.80 3.68
CA THR A 5 -13.62 -2.80 3.23
C THR A 5 -12.95 -4.11 3.67
N ILE A 6 -12.07 -4.64 2.81
CA ILE A 6 -11.19 -5.78 3.12
C ILE A 6 -9.83 -5.32 3.62
N LEU A 7 -9.52 -4.02 3.49
CA LEU A 7 -8.23 -3.47 3.90
C LEU A 7 -8.10 -3.45 5.43
N THR A 8 -6.93 -3.79 5.92
CA THR A 8 -6.57 -3.62 7.33
C THR A 8 -6.32 -2.14 7.64
N PRO A 9 -6.33 -1.73 8.93
CA PRO A 9 -5.91 -0.38 9.32
C PRO A 9 -4.53 0.01 8.79
N ASN A 10 -3.55 -0.90 8.85
CA ASN A 10 -2.19 -0.63 8.39
C ASN A 10 -2.11 -0.43 6.88
N GLN A 11 -2.83 -1.24 6.09
CA GLN A 11 -2.92 -1.06 4.64
C GLN A 11 -3.53 0.30 4.28
N ARG A 12 -4.56 0.74 4.99
CA ARG A 12 -5.13 2.09 4.81
C ARG A 12 -4.13 3.19 5.16
N THR A 13 -3.44 3.08 6.30
CA THR A 13 -2.40 4.04 6.70
C THR A 13 -1.30 4.15 5.64
N LEU A 14 -0.86 3.02 5.07
CA LEU A 14 0.13 3.00 4.01
C LEU A 14 -0.39 3.64 2.72
N LEU A 15 -1.62 3.33 2.30
CA LEU A 15 -2.25 3.99 1.14
C LEU A 15 -2.41 5.49 1.35
N ASP A 16 -2.75 5.95 2.56
CA ASP A 16 -2.82 7.37 2.90
C ASP A 16 -1.43 8.04 2.85
N ALA A 17 -0.38 7.35 3.31
CA ALA A 17 1.00 7.84 3.21
C ALA A 17 1.46 7.97 1.75
N ILE A 18 1.21 6.93 0.94
CA ILE A 18 1.48 6.95 -0.50
C ILE A 18 0.71 8.09 -1.17
N GLY A 19 -0.58 8.23 -0.88
CA GLY A 19 -1.44 9.29 -1.45
C GLY A 19 -0.99 10.71 -1.11
N LYS A 20 -0.29 10.92 0.01
CA LYS A 20 0.31 12.21 0.38
C LYS A 20 1.60 12.51 -0.39
N ASN A 21 2.33 11.49 -0.83
CA ASN A 21 3.50 11.66 -1.68
C ASN A 21 3.08 11.80 -3.15
N LYS A 22 2.95 13.03 -3.65
CA LYS A 22 2.50 13.31 -5.02
C LYS A 22 3.36 12.67 -6.11
N ALA A 23 4.66 12.47 -5.86
CA ALA A 23 5.54 11.84 -6.83
C ALA A 23 5.21 10.36 -6.98
N ILE A 24 5.00 9.64 -5.87
CA ILE A 24 4.64 8.21 -5.89
C ILE A 24 3.18 8.04 -6.34
N ALA A 25 2.24 8.79 -5.77
CA ALA A 25 0.81 8.68 -6.11
C ALA A 25 0.50 9.05 -7.56
N GLY A 26 1.30 9.93 -8.17
CA GLY A 26 1.16 10.29 -9.58
C GLY A 26 1.80 9.29 -10.54
N ALA A 27 2.78 8.50 -10.08
CA ALA A 27 3.52 7.57 -10.92
C ALA A 27 3.00 6.13 -10.82
N PHE A 28 2.44 5.73 -9.68
CA PHE A 28 2.03 4.35 -9.41
C PHE A 28 0.52 4.22 -9.22
N TYR A 29 -0.01 3.05 -9.61
CA TYR A 29 -1.39 2.66 -9.33
C TYR A 29 -1.43 1.33 -8.58
N LEU A 30 -2.37 1.22 -7.64
CA LEU A 30 -2.66 -0.02 -6.93
C LEU A 30 -3.36 -0.99 -7.88
N GLY A 31 -2.78 -2.18 -8.05
CA GLY A 31 -3.29 -3.22 -8.94
C GLY A 31 -3.39 -4.57 -8.25
N GLY A 32 -3.36 -5.63 -9.07
CA GLY A 32 -3.30 -7.00 -8.60
C GLY A 32 -4.51 -7.47 -7.80
N GLY A 33 -4.28 -8.46 -6.95
CA GLY A 33 -5.34 -9.13 -6.19
C GLY A 33 -6.06 -8.22 -5.20
N THR A 34 -5.32 -7.29 -4.58
CA THR A 34 -5.86 -6.39 -3.56
C THR A 34 -6.75 -5.32 -4.14
N ALA A 35 -6.39 -4.71 -5.28
CA ALA A 35 -7.28 -3.79 -5.99
C ALA A 35 -8.60 -4.47 -6.39
N LEU A 36 -8.50 -5.69 -6.94
CA LEU A 36 -9.69 -6.46 -7.35
C LEU A 36 -10.58 -6.83 -6.16
N ALA A 37 -9.98 -7.26 -5.05
CA ALA A 37 -10.71 -7.62 -3.85
C ALA A 37 -11.35 -6.39 -3.18
N GLU A 38 -10.65 -5.26 -3.06
CA GLU A 38 -11.17 -4.09 -2.35
C GLU A 38 -12.17 -3.26 -3.16
N PHE A 39 -11.95 -3.02 -4.45
CA PHE A 39 -12.79 -2.07 -5.19
C PHE A 39 -13.93 -2.72 -5.97
N TYR A 40 -13.88 -4.03 -6.21
CA TYR A 40 -14.84 -4.72 -7.08
C TYR A 40 -15.58 -5.85 -6.38
N LEU A 41 -14.86 -6.89 -5.93
CA LEU A 41 -15.48 -8.17 -5.62
C LEU A 41 -15.74 -8.42 -4.13
N LYS A 42 -14.92 -7.88 -3.23
CA LYS A 42 -14.95 -8.14 -1.76
C LYS A 42 -15.02 -9.63 -1.39
N HIS A 43 -14.50 -10.50 -2.27
CA HIS A 43 -14.69 -11.95 -2.23
C HIS A 43 -13.69 -12.68 -1.32
N ARG A 44 -12.60 -12.01 -0.93
CA ARG A 44 -11.57 -12.54 -0.05
C ARG A 44 -10.78 -11.42 0.63
N LEU A 45 -10.04 -11.78 1.67
CA LEU A 45 -8.96 -10.95 2.21
C LEU A 45 -7.74 -11.02 1.28
N SER A 46 -6.91 -9.99 1.32
CA SER A 46 -5.68 -9.90 0.53
C SER A 46 -4.61 -9.23 1.39
N GLU A 47 -3.48 -9.92 1.59
CA GLU A 47 -2.44 -9.51 2.53
C GLU A 47 -1.44 -8.54 1.87
N ASP A 48 -1.01 -8.86 0.64
CA ASP A 48 -0.03 -8.06 -0.10
C ASP A 48 -0.65 -6.85 -0.82
N MET A 49 0.15 -5.85 -1.20
CA MET A 49 -0.29 -4.74 -2.06
C MET A 49 0.67 -4.59 -3.24
N ASP A 50 0.15 -4.75 -4.45
CA ASP A 50 0.92 -4.63 -5.68
C ASP A 50 0.73 -3.24 -6.30
N PHE A 51 1.83 -2.53 -6.54
CA PHE A 51 1.83 -1.24 -7.23
C PHE A 51 2.55 -1.37 -8.56
N PHE A 52 1.98 -0.76 -9.59
CA PHE A 52 2.51 -0.80 -10.95
C PHE A 52 2.66 0.61 -11.49
N THR A 53 3.58 0.79 -12.44
CA THR A 53 3.82 2.05 -13.14
C THR A 53 4.20 1.77 -14.59
N GLU A 54 3.85 2.68 -15.49
CA GLU A 54 4.28 2.64 -16.90
C GLU A 54 5.55 3.47 -17.14
N THR A 55 5.98 4.22 -16.13
CA THR A 55 7.14 5.12 -16.23
C THR A 55 8.34 4.53 -15.50
N GLU A 56 9.54 4.81 -16.02
CA GLU A 56 10.77 4.52 -15.28
C GLU A 56 10.77 5.26 -13.93
N PHE A 57 11.30 4.59 -12.91
CA PHE A 57 11.36 5.12 -11.56
C PHE A 57 12.71 4.80 -10.93
N ASP A 58 13.12 5.63 -9.98
CA ASP A 58 14.30 5.36 -9.16
C ASP A 58 13.93 4.42 -7.99
N ALA A 59 14.44 3.20 -8.04
CA ALA A 59 14.22 2.20 -7.00
C ALA A 59 14.75 2.62 -5.62
N LEU A 60 15.79 3.47 -5.56
CA LEU A 60 16.34 3.96 -4.29
C LEU A 60 15.39 4.93 -3.62
N SER A 61 14.82 5.88 -4.35
CA SER A 61 13.81 6.81 -3.83
C SER A 61 12.58 6.10 -3.29
N ILE A 62 12.11 5.05 -3.97
CA ILE A 62 11.00 4.21 -3.50
C ILE A 62 11.39 3.45 -2.23
N SER A 63 12.58 2.85 -2.21
CA SER A 63 13.08 2.14 -1.03
C SER A 63 13.24 3.06 0.18
N ALA A 64 13.74 4.28 0.00
CA ALA A 64 13.87 5.29 1.05
C ALA A 64 12.51 5.69 1.61
N PHE A 65 11.52 5.91 0.74
CA PHE A 65 10.14 6.20 1.17
C PHE A 65 9.57 5.08 2.04
N PHE A 66 9.71 3.82 1.63
CA PHE A 66 9.20 2.69 2.41
C PHE A 66 9.98 2.48 3.70
N GLN A 67 11.29 2.74 3.74
CA GLN A 67 12.07 2.70 4.97
C GLN A 67 11.62 3.75 5.99
N GLU A 68 11.35 4.99 5.56
CA GLU A 68 10.82 6.06 6.42
C GLU A 68 9.46 5.67 7.06
N HIS A 69 8.65 4.90 6.33
CA HIS A 69 7.32 4.47 6.75
C HIS A 69 7.30 3.04 7.31
N SER A 70 8.46 2.40 7.42
CA SER A 70 8.61 1.12 8.10
C SER A 70 8.62 1.40 9.60
N THR A 71 7.57 1.02 10.30
CA THR A 71 7.62 0.99 11.77
C THR A 71 8.60 -0.09 12.19
N GLU A 72 9.83 0.27 12.53
CA GLU A 72 10.65 -0.57 13.39
C GLU A 72 9.88 -0.76 14.70
N ASN A 73 9.57 -2.01 15.04
CA ASN A 73 9.08 -2.38 16.36
C ASN A 73 10.18 -2.07 17.39
N GLU A 74 10.24 -0.84 17.88
CA GLU A 74 10.94 -0.42 19.12
C GLU A 74 10.34 -1.09 20.39
N ASN A 75 9.65 -2.24 20.28
CA ASN A 75 8.99 -2.93 21.39
C ASN A 75 9.29 -4.44 21.47
N PHE A 76 10.34 -4.94 20.80
CA PHE A 76 10.87 -6.30 21.03
C PHE A 76 12.32 -6.28 21.56
N LYS A 77 12.60 -5.37 22.49
CA LYS A 77 13.73 -5.44 23.41
C LYS A 77 13.24 -5.13 24.83
N ASN A 78 12.63 -6.13 25.47
CA ASN A 78 12.58 -6.31 26.92
C ASN A 78 12.34 -7.78 27.21
#